data_AF-H2Y844-F1
#
_entry.id   AF-H2Y844-F1
#
_cell.length_a   1.000
_cell.length_b   1.000
_cell.length_c   1.000
_cell.angle_alpha   90.00
_cell.angle_beta   90.00
_cell.angle_gamma   90.00
#
_symmetry.space_group_name_H-M   'P 1'
#
loop_
_entity.id
_entity.type
_entity.pdbx_description
1 polymer ?
#
loop_
_entity_poly.entity_id
_entity_poly.type
_entity_poly.pdbx_seq_one_letter_code
_entity_poly.pdbx_strand_id
1 'polypeptide(L)'
;MDDTEDNIEVVRIAELSAEANAAEIPGLLVQLKPLLEKASLTSQEVRVIRRSIWKYDLLSWCAISLQYDFSKVKGGLESAVRIAFVLCDCCCHIDVNESQEFSQSTLPSAIQSYLKIIRQFQQRIADKLKPPTLQTRSDNELCDEMMNFLTSLITCHPHLCKPLLSSDDLLRIIMEDEHTPSIALRAISLIDRAVRVNR
;
A
#
# COMPACT_ATOMS: atom_id res chain seq x y z
N MET A 1 14.96 -0.88 27.16
CA MET A 1 15.81 -0.46 26.04
C MET A 1 16.22 -1.72 25.33
N ASP A 2 15.46 -2.13 24.33
CA ASP A 2 15.91 -3.16 23.38
C ASP A 2 16.72 -2.37 22.35
N ASP A 3 18.04 -2.29 22.55
CA ASP A 3 18.98 -1.71 21.59
C ASP A 3 19.07 -2.65 20.38
N THR A 4 17.98 -2.73 19.62
CA THR A 4 18.03 -3.31 18.28
C THR A 4 18.59 -2.23 17.37
N GLU A 5 19.83 -2.43 16.92
CA GLU A 5 20.52 -1.58 15.96
C GLU A 5 19.59 -1.25 14.77
N ASP A 6 19.32 0.04 14.55
CA ASP A 6 18.42 0.49 13.48
C ASP A 6 19.02 0.16 12.11
N ASN A 7 18.17 -0.08 11.10
CA ASN A 7 18.66 -0.28 9.76
C ASN A 7 19.15 1.05 9.15
N ILE A 8 20.46 1.16 8.91
CA ILE A 8 21.13 2.37 8.41
C ILE A 8 20.43 2.95 7.16
N GLU A 9 19.99 2.10 6.23
CA GLU A 9 19.36 2.59 4.99
C GLU A 9 17.95 3.11 5.22
N VAL A 10 17.21 2.55 6.18
CA VAL A 10 15.92 3.09 6.59
C VAL A 10 16.11 4.45 7.25
N VAL A 11 17.12 4.61 8.12
CA VAL A 11 17.46 5.90 8.74
C VAL A 11 17.78 6.95 7.67
N ARG A 12 18.61 6.59 6.70
CA ARG A 12 18.98 7.47 5.59
C ARG A 12 17.75 7.89 4.76
N ILE A 13 16.84 6.95 4.47
CA ILE A 13 15.59 7.27 3.77
C ILE A 13 14.74 8.23 4.61
N ALA A 14 14.68 8.07 5.93
CA ALA A 14 13.96 8.98 6.81
C ALA A 14 14.54 10.40 6.82
N GLU A 15 15.85 10.53 6.94
CA GLU A 15 16.55 11.83 6.89
C GLU A 15 16.30 12.54 5.56
N LEU A 16 16.48 11.83 4.44
CA LEU A 16 16.22 12.39 3.11
C LEU A 16 14.76 12.76 2.93
N SER A 17 13.84 11.99 3.49
CA SER A 17 12.40 12.26 3.38
C SER A 17 12.01 13.51 4.20
N ALA A 18 12.62 13.72 5.37
CA ALA A 18 12.41 14.90 6.21
C ALA A 18 12.81 16.22 5.52
N GLU A 19 13.83 16.17 4.65
CA GLU A 19 14.33 17.33 3.91
C GLU A 19 13.72 17.48 2.50
N ALA A 20 13.02 16.44 2.01
CA ALA A 20 12.49 16.39 0.66
C ALA A 20 11.20 17.20 0.50
N ASN A 21 10.96 17.66 -0.73
CA ASN A 21 9.65 18.23 -1.07
C ASN A 21 8.61 17.11 -1.24
N ALA A 22 7.33 17.44 -1.07
CA ALA A 22 6.22 16.48 -1.19
C ALA A 22 6.26 15.65 -2.49
N ALA A 23 6.69 16.22 -3.62
CA ALA A 23 6.79 15.51 -4.90
C ALA A 23 7.88 14.42 -4.94
N GLU A 24 8.90 14.52 -4.09
CA GLU A 24 10.06 13.62 -4.06
C GLU A 24 9.85 12.46 -3.08
N ILE A 25 9.00 12.64 -2.07
CA ILE A 25 8.70 11.66 -1.02
C ILE A 25 8.34 10.26 -1.59
N PRO A 26 7.41 10.12 -2.56
CA PRO A 26 7.09 8.80 -3.10
C PRO A 26 8.31 8.08 -3.70
N GLY A 27 9.22 8.83 -4.32
CA GLY A 27 10.44 8.28 -4.92
C GLY A 27 11.42 7.73 -3.87
N LEU A 28 11.44 8.32 -2.67
CA LEU A 28 12.23 7.83 -1.54
C LEU A 28 11.57 6.60 -0.91
N LEU A 29 10.26 6.65 -0.65
CA LEU A 29 9.53 5.55 0.00
C LEU A 29 9.52 4.25 -0.83
N VAL A 30 9.53 4.35 -2.16
CA VAL A 30 9.63 3.18 -3.05
C VAL A 30 10.92 2.36 -2.79
N GLN A 31 11.98 2.98 -2.27
CA GLN A 31 13.25 2.31 -1.98
C GLN A 31 13.16 1.36 -0.77
N LEU A 32 12.10 1.45 0.04
CA LEU A 32 11.89 0.57 1.19
C LEU A 32 11.49 -0.86 0.79
N LYS A 33 10.75 -1.04 -0.32
CA LYS A 33 10.32 -2.38 -0.77
C LYS A 33 11.51 -3.31 -1.06
N PRO A 34 12.52 -2.91 -1.86
CA PRO A 34 13.71 -3.73 -2.06
C PRO A 34 14.43 -4.09 -0.77
N LEU A 35 14.39 -3.25 0.28
CA LEU A 35 15.00 -3.58 1.57
C LEU A 35 14.26 -4.72 2.27
N LEU A 36 12.93 -4.80 2.15
CA LEU A 36 12.11 -5.86 2.75
C LEU A 36 12.16 -7.17 1.96
N GLU A 37 12.41 -7.12 0.65
CA GLU A 37 12.37 -8.29 -0.25
C GLU A 37 13.73 -8.92 -0.57
N LYS A 38 14.83 -8.48 0.06
CA LYS A 38 16.15 -9.09 -0.20
C LYS A 38 16.12 -10.57 0.20
N ALA A 39 16.30 -11.45 -0.78
CA ALA A 39 16.26 -12.91 -0.61
C ALA A 39 17.30 -13.45 0.40
N SER A 40 18.36 -12.68 0.69
CA SER A 40 19.40 -13.05 1.64
C SER A 40 19.08 -12.71 3.10
N LEU A 41 17.96 -12.05 3.38
CA LEU A 41 17.67 -11.59 4.75
C LEU A 41 17.20 -12.72 5.65
N THR A 42 17.76 -12.73 6.85
CA THR A 42 17.25 -13.48 7.98
C THR A 42 15.96 -12.86 8.51
N SER A 43 15.15 -13.65 9.22
CA SER A 43 13.92 -13.17 9.86
C SER A 43 14.17 -12.03 10.85
N GLN A 44 15.35 -11.98 11.47
CA GLN A 44 15.73 -10.92 12.39
C GLN A 44 16.03 -9.60 11.66
N GLU A 45 16.74 -9.64 10.54
CA GLU A 45 17.04 -8.43 9.76
C GLU A 45 15.76 -7.80 9.20
N VAL A 46 14.82 -8.61 8.69
CA VAL A 46 13.52 -8.10 8.22
C VAL A 46 12.75 -7.44 9.37
N ARG A 47 12.78 -8.03 10.57
CA ARG A 47 12.16 -7.43 11.77
C ARG A 47 12.79 -6.08 12.13
N VAL A 48 14.12 -5.97 12.05
CA VAL A 48 14.83 -4.70 12.31
C VAL A 48 14.42 -3.64 11.29
N ILE A 49 14.35 -3.98 10.00
CA ILE A 49 13.92 -3.05 8.94
C ILE A 49 12.49 -2.55 9.21
N ARG A 50 11.56 -3.47 9.48
CA ARG A 50 10.16 -3.15 9.82
C ARG A 50 10.06 -2.22 11.03
N ARG A 51 10.74 -2.56 12.14
CA ARG A 51 10.77 -1.70 13.34
C ARG A 51 11.37 -0.33 13.04
N SER A 52 12.42 -0.25 12.23
CA SER A 52 13.00 1.03 11.82
C SER A 52 12.00 1.86 11.02
N ILE A 53 11.29 1.26 10.06
CA ILE A 53 10.24 1.94 9.26
C ILE A 53 9.16 2.52 10.18
N TRP A 54 8.76 1.77 11.21
CA TRP A 54 7.80 2.24 12.22
C TRP A 54 8.36 3.35 13.10
N LYS A 55 9.55 3.16 13.65
CA LYS A 55 10.23 4.11 14.56
C LYS A 55 10.42 5.50 13.95
N TYR A 56 10.71 5.57 12.65
CA TYR A 56 10.92 6.81 11.91
C TYR A 56 9.66 7.34 11.21
N ASP A 57 8.47 6.85 11.57
CA ASP A 57 7.16 7.28 11.04
C ASP A 57 7.00 7.16 9.51
N LEU A 58 7.88 6.40 8.84
CA LEU A 58 7.83 6.20 7.40
C LEU A 58 6.56 5.46 6.98
N LEU A 59 5.97 4.67 7.89
CA LEU A 59 4.71 3.98 7.63
C LEU A 59 3.53 4.95 7.43
N SER A 60 3.47 6.02 8.24
CA SER A 60 2.49 7.10 8.05
C SER A 60 2.71 7.82 6.73
N TRP A 61 3.98 8.05 6.38
CA TRP A 61 4.34 8.69 5.10
C TRP A 61 3.96 7.82 3.90
N CYS A 62 4.08 6.50 4.00
CA CYS A 62 3.56 5.57 3.00
C CYS A 62 2.04 5.73 2.83
N ALA A 63 1.28 5.71 3.92
CA ALA A 63 -0.18 5.87 3.90
C ALA A 63 -0.62 7.22 3.31
N ILE A 64 0.06 8.31 3.65
CA ILE A 64 -0.22 9.65 3.12
C ILE A 64 0.14 9.74 1.64
N SER A 65 1.30 9.22 1.24
CA SER A 65 1.78 9.28 -0.15
C SER A 65 0.87 8.53 -1.12
N LEU A 66 0.13 7.52 -0.66
CA LEU A 66 -0.89 6.85 -1.48
C LEU A 66 -2.03 7.77 -1.92
N GLN A 67 -2.22 8.93 -1.27
CA GLN A 67 -3.21 9.93 -1.65
C GLN A 67 -2.74 10.85 -2.80
N TYR A 68 -1.45 10.78 -3.16
CA TYR A 68 -0.88 11.65 -4.18
C TYR A 68 -1.33 11.27 -5.59
N ASP A 69 -1.23 12.25 -6.50
CA ASP A 69 -1.48 12.04 -7.91
C ASP A 69 -0.28 11.33 -8.57
N PHE A 70 -0.37 10.00 -8.66
CA PHE A 70 0.68 9.16 -9.25
C PHE A 70 0.86 9.37 -10.75
N SER A 71 0.00 10.13 -11.44
CA SER A 71 0.29 10.52 -12.83
C SER A 71 1.52 11.45 -12.93
N LYS A 72 1.87 12.14 -11.85
CA LYS A 72 3.00 13.07 -11.75
C LYS A 72 4.24 12.47 -11.10
N VAL A 73 4.11 11.26 -10.55
CA VAL A 73 5.19 10.56 -9.84
C VAL A 73 5.98 9.71 -10.83
N LYS A 74 7.32 9.74 -10.74
CA LYS A 74 8.18 8.84 -11.52
C LYS A 74 7.84 7.38 -11.19
N GLY A 75 7.54 6.59 -12.21
CA GLY A 75 7.09 5.20 -12.07
C GLY A 75 5.57 5.01 -11.96
N GLY A 76 4.78 6.08 -11.93
CA GLY A 76 3.33 6.00 -12.06
C GLY A 76 2.65 5.18 -10.97
N LEU A 77 1.62 4.41 -11.35
CA LEU A 77 0.90 3.52 -10.44
C LEU A 77 1.76 2.39 -9.90
N GLU A 78 2.82 1.97 -10.60
CA GLU A 78 3.74 0.97 -10.07
C GLU A 78 4.42 1.47 -8.79
N SER A 79 4.80 2.74 -8.71
CA SER A 79 5.32 3.35 -7.49
C SER A 79 4.30 3.29 -6.35
N ALA A 80 3.02 3.52 -6.65
CA ALA A 80 1.95 3.37 -5.66
C ALA A 80 1.85 1.93 -5.14
N VAL A 81 1.94 0.94 -6.03
CA VAL A 81 1.93 -0.49 -5.63
C VAL A 81 3.12 -0.84 -4.74
N ARG A 82 4.31 -0.31 -5.04
CA ARG A 82 5.50 -0.54 -4.21
C ARG A 82 5.37 0.09 -2.82
N ILE A 83 4.77 1.28 -2.71
CA ILE A 83 4.48 1.93 -1.41
C ILE A 83 3.41 1.14 -0.64
N ALA A 84 2.36 0.71 -1.33
CA ALA A 84 1.30 -0.12 -0.77
C ALA A 84 1.81 -1.47 -0.25
N PHE A 85 2.80 -2.07 -0.91
CA PHE A 85 3.48 -3.26 -0.39
C PHE A 85 4.12 -2.98 0.97
N VAL A 86 4.90 -1.90 1.09
CA VAL A 86 5.61 -1.56 2.34
C VAL A 86 4.62 -1.35 3.48
N LEU A 87 3.55 -0.61 3.20
CA LEU A 87 2.48 -0.38 4.16
C LEU A 87 1.82 -1.69 4.61
N CYS A 88 1.43 -2.55 3.67
CA CYS A 88 0.81 -3.84 3.96
C CYS A 88 1.75 -4.78 4.75
N ASP A 89 2.99 -4.93 4.31
CA ASP A 89 3.96 -5.82 4.93
C ASP A 89 4.26 -5.39 6.37
N CYS A 90 4.50 -4.10 6.60
CA CYS A 90 4.75 -3.60 7.95
C CYS A 90 3.50 -3.72 8.84
N CYS A 91 2.32 -3.29 8.37
CA CYS A 91 1.09 -3.36 9.15
C CYS A 91 0.71 -4.79 9.55
N CYS A 92 1.02 -5.80 8.76
CA CYS A 92 0.71 -7.20 9.12
C CYS A 92 1.73 -7.85 10.06
N HIS A 93 2.90 -7.24 10.28
CA HIS A 93 4.00 -7.84 11.05
C HIS A 93 4.50 -6.99 12.23
N ILE A 94 3.97 -5.78 12.39
CA ILE A 94 4.23 -4.86 13.49
C ILE A 94 2.91 -4.57 14.20
N ASP A 95 2.95 -4.38 15.53
CA ASP A 95 1.78 -3.92 16.26
C ASP A 95 1.57 -2.41 16.06
N VAL A 96 0.82 -2.06 15.00
CA VAL A 96 0.49 -0.68 14.68
C VAL A 96 -0.55 -0.06 15.62
N ASN A 97 -1.14 -0.85 16.53
CA ASN A 97 -2.13 -0.35 17.50
C ASN A 97 -1.50 0.45 18.63
N GLU A 98 -0.17 0.43 18.77
CA GLU A 98 0.56 1.32 19.67
C GLU A 98 0.27 2.80 19.36
N SER A 99 0.02 3.14 18.09
CA SER A 99 -0.41 4.48 17.68
C SER A 99 -1.91 4.47 17.33
N GLN A 100 -2.71 5.01 18.25
CA GLN A 100 -4.15 5.14 18.03
C GLN A 100 -4.47 6.01 16.81
N GLU A 101 -3.71 7.09 16.59
CA GLU A 101 -3.86 7.98 15.44
C GLU A 101 -3.65 7.22 14.13
N PHE A 102 -2.56 6.44 14.05
CA PHE A 102 -2.28 5.65 12.85
C PHE A 102 -3.36 4.60 12.60
N SER A 103 -3.72 3.82 13.63
CA SER A 103 -4.68 2.73 13.51
C SER A 103 -6.11 3.20 13.21
N GLN A 104 -6.55 4.34 13.78
CA GLN A 104 -7.94 4.81 13.68
C GLN A 104 -8.17 5.90 12.62
N SER A 105 -7.13 6.59 12.15
CA SER A 105 -7.24 7.66 11.17
C SER A 105 -6.43 7.36 9.91
N THR A 106 -5.11 7.22 10.05
CA THR A 106 -4.19 7.13 8.92
C THR A 106 -4.40 5.87 8.09
N LEU A 107 -4.50 4.70 8.73
CA LEU A 107 -4.68 3.42 8.06
C LEU A 107 -6.06 3.29 7.39
N PRO A 108 -7.19 3.68 8.04
CA PRO A 108 -8.48 3.80 7.36
C PRO A 108 -8.47 4.75 6.15
N SER A 109 -7.76 5.88 6.23
CA SER A 109 -7.60 6.78 5.08
C SER A 109 -6.83 6.11 3.95
N ALA A 110 -5.78 5.33 4.27
CA ALA A 110 -5.04 4.57 3.27
C ALA A 110 -5.95 3.61 2.50
N ILE A 111 -6.89 2.92 3.15
CA ILE A 111 -7.85 2.02 2.48
C ILE A 111 -8.61 2.73 1.35
N GLN A 112 -9.01 3.98 1.56
CA GLN A 112 -9.66 4.78 0.51
C GLN A 112 -8.69 5.03 -0.67
N SER A 113 -7.42 5.31 -0.38
CA SER A 113 -6.39 5.45 -1.41
C SER A 113 -6.17 4.16 -2.21
N TYR A 114 -6.16 2.99 -1.56
CA TYR A 114 -6.08 1.70 -2.28
C TYR A 114 -7.21 1.57 -3.30
N LEU A 115 -8.46 1.80 -2.88
CA LEU A 115 -9.61 1.70 -3.77
C LEU A 115 -9.54 2.70 -4.93
N LYS A 116 -9.13 3.93 -4.68
CA LYS A 116 -8.92 4.93 -5.74
C LYS A 116 -7.86 4.49 -6.75
N ILE A 117 -6.75 3.92 -6.29
CA ILE A 117 -5.69 3.41 -7.16
C ILE A 117 -6.19 2.20 -7.97
N ILE A 118 -6.95 1.29 -7.36
CA ILE A 118 -7.58 0.17 -8.05
C ILE A 118 -8.53 0.68 -9.16
N ARG A 119 -9.31 1.73 -8.90
CA ARG A 119 -10.13 2.38 -9.93
C ARG A 119 -9.32 3.00 -11.05
N GLN A 120 -8.17 3.61 -10.74
CA GLN A 120 -7.26 4.11 -11.76
C GLN A 120 -6.74 2.96 -12.63
N PHE A 121 -6.39 1.81 -12.05
CA PHE A 121 -6.05 0.62 -12.84
C PHE A 121 -7.20 0.17 -13.73
N GLN A 122 -8.42 0.06 -13.18
CA GLN A 122 -9.62 -0.33 -13.92
C GLN A 122 -9.83 0.57 -15.15
N GLN A 123 -9.80 1.89 -14.99
CA GLN A 123 -9.95 2.84 -16.09
C GLN A 123 -8.85 2.68 -17.15
N ARG A 124 -7.59 2.53 -16.72
CA ARG A 124 -6.47 2.35 -17.65
C ARG A 124 -6.58 1.05 -18.46
N ILE A 125 -7.05 -0.02 -17.82
CA ILE A 125 -7.31 -1.31 -18.45
C ILE A 125 -8.46 -1.18 -19.47
N ALA A 126 -9.54 -0.47 -19.11
CA ALA A 126 -10.68 -0.14 -19.98
C ALA A 126 -10.24 0.53 -21.28
N ASP A 127 -9.51 1.63 -21.09
CA ASP A 127 -9.10 2.53 -22.16
C ASP A 127 -7.91 1.95 -22.95
N LYS A 128 -7.40 0.77 -22.55
CA LYS A 128 -6.23 0.10 -23.13
C LYS A 128 -5.03 1.05 -23.24
N LEU A 129 -4.83 1.87 -22.21
CA LEU A 129 -3.75 2.85 -22.19
C LEU A 129 -2.41 2.12 -22.19
N LYS A 130 -1.44 2.66 -22.93
CA LYS A 130 -0.07 2.15 -22.86
C LYS A 130 0.47 2.32 -21.43
N PRO A 131 1.21 1.33 -20.90
CA PRO A 131 1.86 1.50 -19.61
C PRO A 131 2.85 2.67 -19.68
N PRO A 132 3.07 3.40 -18.57
CA PRO A 132 4.12 4.42 -18.48
C PRO A 132 5.47 3.83 -18.91
N THR A 133 6.34 4.64 -19.51
CA THR A 133 7.64 4.20 -20.06
C THR A 133 8.55 3.48 -19.04
N LEU A 134 8.39 3.78 -17.75
CA LEU A 134 9.17 3.22 -16.65
C LEU A 134 8.48 2.06 -15.93
N GLN A 135 7.25 1.71 -16.32
CA GLN A 135 6.49 0.62 -15.74
C GLN A 135 6.90 -0.70 -16.39
N THR A 136 7.31 -1.67 -15.57
CA THR A 136 7.84 -2.96 -16.05
C THR A 136 6.78 -4.06 -16.07
N ARG A 137 5.73 -3.92 -15.26
CA ARG A 137 4.65 -4.90 -15.07
C ARG A 137 3.35 -4.41 -15.70
N SER A 138 2.45 -5.33 -16.07
CA SER A 138 1.15 -4.95 -16.65
C SER A 138 0.22 -4.32 -15.61
N ASP A 139 -0.70 -3.46 -16.05
CA ASP A 139 -1.72 -2.85 -15.19
C ASP A 139 -2.59 -3.92 -14.48
N ASN A 140 -2.83 -5.06 -15.14
CA ASN A 140 -3.55 -6.20 -14.54
C ASN A 140 -2.76 -6.82 -13.37
N GLU A 141 -1.47 -7.12 -13.56
CA GLU A 141 -0.63 -7.71 -12.51
C GLU A 141 -0.51 -6.77 -11.31
N LEU A 142 -0.35 -5.47 -11.55
CA LEU A 142 -0.26 -4.45 -10.52
C LEU A 142 -1.58 -4.27 -9.77
N CYS A 143 -2.70 -4.28 -10.48
CA CYS A 143 -4.03 -4.23 -9.88
C CYS A 143 -4.28 -5.46 -8.98
N ASP A 144 -3.85 -6.64 -9.42
CA ASP A 144 -3.99 -7.89 -8.65
C ASP A 144 -3.18 -7.84 -7.37
N GLU A 145 -1.95 -7.34 -7.46
CA GLU A 145 -1.08 -7.16 -6.31
C GLU A 145 -1.70 -6.18 -5.29
N MET A 146 -2.27 -5.06 -5.77
CA MET A 146 -2.98 -4.09 -4.91
C MET A 146 -4.19 -4.69 -4.20
N MET A 147 -5.00 -5.48 -4.92
CA MET A 147 -6.16 -6.18 -4.34
C MET A 147 -5.73 -7.20 -3.27
N ASN A 148 -4.62 -7.90 -3.50
CA ASN A 148 -4.05 -8.84 -2.53
C ASN A 148 -3.56 -8.13 -1.26
N PHE A 149 -2.87 -6.99 -1.40
CA PHE A 149 -2.46 -6.18 -0.25
C PHE A 149 -3.66 -5.67 0.54
N LEU A 150 -4.69 -5.18 -0.14
CA LEU A 150 -5.92 -4.73 0.51
C LEU A 150 -6.60 -5.88 1.27
N THR A 151 -6.66 -7.08 0.67
CA THR A 151 -7.19 -8.29 1.30
C THR A 151 -6.41 -8.70 2.55
N SER A 152 -5.08 -8.66 2.48
CA SER A 152 -4.21 -8.95 3.62
C SER A 152 -4.39 -7.93 4.74
N LEU A 153 -4.41 -6.63 4.42
CA LEU A 153 -4.62 -5.56 5.39
C LEU A 153 -5.91 -5.71 6.18
N ILE A 154 -7.05 -5.93 5.51
CA ILE A 154 -8.34 -6.12 6.22
C ILE A 154 -8.39 -7.41 7.03
N THR A 155 -7.60 -8.42 6.66
CA THR A 155 -7.50 -9.68 7.40
C THR A 155 -6.65 -9.50 8.66
N CYS A 156 -5.55 -8.75 8.56
CA CYS A 156 -4.70 -8.40 9.71
C CYS A 156 -5.39 -7.39 10.65
N HIS A 157 -6.22 -6.49 10.10
CA HIS A 157 -6.85 -5.38 10.81
C HIS A 157 -8.36 -5.32 10.55
N PRO A 158 -9.17 -6.13 11.28
CA PRO A 158 -10.61 -6.25 11.04
C PRO A 158 -11.39 -4.93 11.08
N HIS A 159 -10.95 -3.95 11.89
CA HIS A 159 -11.60 -2.64 11.99
C HIS A 159 -11.61 -1.87 10.66
N LEU A 160 -10.70 -2.19 9.74
CA LEU A 160 -10.63 -1.61 8.39
C LEU A 160 -11.76 -2.07 7.46
N CYS A 161 -12.49 -3.12 7.82
CA CYS A 161 -13.61 -3.58 7.02
C CYS A 161 -14.75 -2.56 6.95
N LYS A 162 -15.01 -1.80 8.03
CA LYS A 162 -16.05 -0.76 8.03
C LYS A 162 -15.75 0.36 7.01
N PRO A 163 -14.56 1.02 7.02
CA PRO A 163 -14.24 2.03 6.02
C PRO A 163 -14.14 1.44 4.61
N LEU A 164 -13.72 0.18 4.44
CA LEU A 164 -13.73 -0.50 3.15
C LEU A 164 -15.17 -0.62 2.60
N LEU A 165 -16.07 -1.24 3.36
CA LEU A 165 -17.45 -1.55 2.93
C LEU A 165 -18.31 -0.30 2.77
N SER A 166 -17.94 0.80 3.42
CA SER A 166 -18.65 2.09 3.31
C SER A 166 -18.13 2.96 2.16
N SER A 167 -17.17 2.48 1.38
CA SER A 167 -16.53 3.29 0.32
C SER A 167 -17.34 3.26 -0.98
N ASP A 168 -17.67 4.45 -1.50
CA ASP A 168 -18.27 4.60 -2.82
C ASP A 168 -17.34 4.11 -3.94
N ASP A 169 -16.03 4.18 -3.74
CA ASP A 169 -15.07 3.70 -4.73
C ASP A 169 -15.13 2.17 -4.88
N LEU A 170 -15.42 1.44 -3.80
CA LEU A 170 -15.66 -0.02 -3.88
C LEU A 170 -16.90 -0.35 -4.71
N LEU A 171 -18.00 0.40 -4.51
CA LEU A 171 -19.22 0.23 -5.30
C LEU A 171 -18.96 0.52 -6.79
N ARG A 172 -18.24 1.59 -7.09
CA ARG A 172 -17.87 1.93 -8.47
C ARG A 172 -16.99 0.86 -9.11
N ILE A 173 -16.03 0.28 -8.38
CA ILE A 173 -15.23 -0.84 -8.90
C ILE A 173 -16.12 -1.98 -9.38
N ILE A 174 -17.17 -2.29 -8.63
CA ILE A 174 -18.10 -3.39 -8.96
C ILE A 174 -19.01 -3.02 -10.13
N MET A 175 -19.49 -1.77 -10.19
CA MET A 175 -20.47 -1.33 -11.17
C MET A 175 -19.86 -0.96 -12.53
N GLU A 176 -18.63 -0.46 -12.56
CA GLU A 176 -17.93 0.05 -13.75
C GLU A 176 -17.03 -1.02 -14.40
N ASP A 177 -17.24 -2.31 -14.11
CA ASP A 177 -16.38 -3.38 -14.63
C ASP A 177 -16.84 -3.88 -16.00
N GLU A 178 -16.13 -3.42 -17.03
CA GLU A 178 -16.30 -3.87 -18.41
C GLU A 178 -15.14 -4.79 -18.85
N HIS A 179 -14.31 -5.30 -17.92
CA HIS A 179 -13.03 -5.94 -18.26
C HIS A 179 -12.98 -7.45 -18.05
N THR A 180 -11.98 -8.08 -18.68
CA THR A 180 -11.62 -9.48 -18.45
C THR A 180 -10.10 -9.59 -18.25
N PRO A 181 -9.60 -10.13 -17.12
CA PRO A 181 -10.37 -10.69 -16.00
C PRO A 181 -11.13 -9.61 -15.21
N SER A 182 -12.31 -9.99 -14.70
CA SER A 182 -13.22 -9.06 -14.00
C SER A 182 -12.62 -8.59 -12.67
N ILE A 183 -12.46 -7.28 -12.53
CA ILE A 183 -12.04 -6.64 -11.27
C ILE A 183 -13.20 -6.67 -10.27
N ALA A 184 -14.45 -6.59 -10.72
CA ALA A 184 -15.64 -6.69 -9.88
C ALA A 184 -15.72 -8.04 -9.15
N LEU A 185 -15.44 -9.17 -9.81
CA LEU A 185 -15.43 -10.49 -9.14
C LEU A 185 -14.41 -10.55 -7.99
N ARG A 186 -13.27 -9.89 -8.16
CA ARG A 186 -12.25 -9.78 -7.11
C ARG A 186 -12.70 -8.85 -5.99
N ALA A 187 -13.35 -7.74 -6.30
CA ALA A 187 -13.94 -6.85 -5.31
C ALA A 187 -15.06 -7.54 -4.50
N ILE A 188 -15.89 -8.38 -5.14
CA ILE A 188 -16.88 -9.22 -4.45
C ILE A 188 -16.18 -10.23 -3.53
N SER A 189 -15.09 -10.85 -3.97
CA SER A 189 -14.29 -11.75 -3.12
C SER A 189 -13.67 -11.03 -1.92
N LEU A 190 -13.25 -9.78 -2.11
CA LEU A 190 -12.77 -8.90 -1.04
C LEU A 190 -13.89 -8.60 -0.03
N ILE A 191 -15.11 -8.34 -0.49
CA ILE A 191 -16.30 -8.17 0.37
C ILE A 191 -16.60 -9.44 1.16
N ASP A 192 -16.60 -10.61 0.53
CA ASP A 192 -16.79 -11.89 1.22
C ASP A 192 -15.75 -12.09 2.32
N ARG A 193 -14.48 -11.78 2.02
CA ARG A 193 -13.41 -11.79 3.04
C ARG A 193 -13.70 -10.82 4.18
N ALA A 194 -14.04 -9.57 3.88
CA ALA A 194 -14.35 -8.55 4.90
C ALA A 194 -15.50 -8.98 5.82
N VAL A 195 -16.54 -9.61 5.27
CA VAL A 195 -17.67 -10.14 6.05
C VAL A 195 -17.23 -11.30 6.94
N ARG A 196 -16.39 -12.22 6.45
CA ARG A 196 -15.91 -13.37 7.25
C ARG A 196 -15.01 -12.96 8.40
N VAL A 197 -14.16 -11.96 8.20
CA VAL A 197 -13.22 -11.50 9.24
C VAL A 197 -13.93 -10.77 10.38
N ASN A 198 -15.15 -10.26 10.17
CA ASN A 198 -15.97 -9.61 11.21
C ASN A 198 -17.00 -10.55 11.89
N ARG A 199 -17.01 -11.84 11.56
CA ARG A 199 -17.84 -12.83 12.27
C ARG A 199 -17.15 -13.33 13.52
#